data_AF-A0AAD6DP45-F1
#
_entry.id   AF-A0AAD6DP45-F1
#
_cell.length_a   1.000
_cell.length_b   1.000
_cell.length_c   1.000
_cell.angle_alpha   90.00
_cell.angle_beta   90.00
_cell.angle_gamma   90.00
#
_symmetry.space_group_name_H-M   'P 1'
#
loop_
_entity.id
_entity.type
_entity.pdbx_description
1 polymer ?
#
loop_
_entity_poly.entity_id
_entity_poly.type
_entity_poly.pdbx_seq_one_letter_code
_entity_poly.pdbx_strand_id
1 'polypeptide(L)'
;MAVKPRTDRPVAVVGAGVLGRRIGCVFVATGYNVHIHDVSTSVLDSALSYIDAHKEEFSLMPRISKEKEEISGLDKENGEKSETETAITKIDLESYTQAPFGTCKTFTKLDATVHDVWLAMEVVPEKLEVKRDVFADLDAKTPADCILASNSSSFKSSLMSCSVSSERRSKVLNVHFTMPPSIRTVELMTNGETDPHVVTYLEDVLGECGLLPVTARRESTGFVFNRLWAAVKREILQILSEGTSDPSEIDLLWEHMFKNGPLPCQLMDQVGLDTVAFIEDTYVKERGLHSSGTLDWLRKEYIEKGRLGRKTKKGGLYPPLTRSATAKETPCDPQSAAKDIYMLDVGLGSNSRDVSQVHHNGKIVRLNLATQKLTPVMVGQNLPDGIDVSLKAQRIFWTNMGRSTAVCDGSVWSANLDGSDVRCLVPQGKVHTPKQIAALESRQEVYFADREGTSVHRCKFDGSNHEILVKRNVDKSMALLDQMRLWCVGVAIDTEKSLIKGGRGQVSRAGLEIPDGEMPDTRSDIEIMWDDLPEPIDIEIDSETQTLYWTDRGEHPLGCALYRAYVGGEKIDFQKVILARHFHEPIGLKLDKVNGIVYVADLGGEFIFGFVE
;
A
#
# COMPACT_ATOMS: atom_id res chain seq x y z
N MET A 1 17.65 -9.37 24.84
CA MET A 1 17.29 -9.83 26.20
C MET A 1 15.78 -9.93 26.32
N ALA A 2 15.23 -10.99 26.92
CA ALA A 2 13.79 -11.08 27.18
C ALA A 2 13.42 -10.06 28.27
N VAL A 3 12.59 -9.07 27.94
CA VAL A 3 12.00 -8.19 28.94
C VAL A 3 10.96 -9.01 29.68
N LYS A 4 11.14 -9.14 30.99
CA LYS A 4 10.14 -9.75 31.86
C LYS A 4 9.06 -8.71 32.16
N PRO A 5 7.77 -9.07 32.14
CA PRO A 5 6.71 -8.17 32.59
C PRO A 5 7.07 -7.54 33.94
N ARG A 6 6.83 -6.23 34.07
CA ARG A 6 7.11 -5.48 35.31
C ARG A 6 6.25 -5.97 36.50
N THR A 7 5.23 -6.77 36.24
CA THR A 7 4.29 -7.32 37.20
C THR A 7 3.72 -8.65 36.70
N ASP A 8 3.43 -9.56 37.62
CA ASP A 8 2.78 -10.84 37.32
C ASP A 8 1.24 -10.72 37.22
N ARG A 9 0.68 -9.57 37.67
CA ARG A 9 -0.75 -9.28 37.60
C ARG A 9 -1.20 -9.03 36.15
N PRO A 10 -2.43 -9.42 35.77
CA PRO A 10 -2.94 -9.22 34.42
C PRO A 10 -3.30 -7.76 34.09
N VAL A 11 -3.34 -7.47 32.79
CA VAL A 11 -4.01 -6.30 32.21
C VAL A 11 -5.45 -6.68 31.89
N ALA A 12 -6.45 -5.90 32.34
CA ALA A 12 -7.83 -6.04 31.90
C ALA A 12 -8.13 -5.18 30.68
N VAL A 13 -8.80 -5.75 29.69
CA VAL A 13 -9.40 -5.02 28.57
C VAL A 13 -10.92 -5.21 28.62
N VAL A 14 -11.64 -4.12 28.87
CA VAL A 14 -13.11 -4.09 29.01
C VAL A 14 -13.72 -3.64 27.69
N GLY A 15 -14.18 -4.63 26.91
CA GLY A 15 -14.65 -4.50 25.53
C GLY A 15 -13.77 -5.33 24.59
N ALA A 16 -14.34 -6.35 23.94
CA ALA A 16 -13.60 -7.29 23.08
C ALA A 16 -13.73 -7.00 21.58
N GLY A 17 -14.19 -5.80 21.23
CA GLY A 17 -14.30 -5.34 19.84
C GLY A 17 -12.96 -5.19 19.12
N VAL A 18 -12.99 -4.55 17.95
CA VAL A 18 -11.81 -4.45 17.05
C VAL A 18 -10.56 -3.91 17.75
N LEU A 19 -10.69 -2.84 18.53
CA LEU A 19 -9.57 -2.26 19.28
C LEU A 19 -9.21 -3.09 20.52
N GLY A 20 -10.20 -3.61 21.24
CA GLY A 20 -9.97 -4.39 22.46
C GLY A 20 -9.13 -5.63 22.25
N ARG A 21 -9.46 -6.45 21.24
CA ARG A 21 -8.67 -7.65 20.89
C ARG A 21 -7.25 -7.31 20.45
N ARG A 22 -7.05 -6.15 19.80
CA ARG A 22 -5.73 -5.68 19.38
C ARG A 22 -4.89 -5.23 20.57
N ILE A 23 -5.46 -4.46 21.48
CA ILE A 23 -4.81 -4.07 22.74
C ILE A 23 -4.38 -5.32 23.51
N GLY A 24 -5.28 -6.31 23.64
CA GLY A 24 -4.96 -7.60 24.26
C GLY A 24 -3.80 -8.31 23.55
N CYS A 25 -3.79 -8.33 22.22
CA CYS A 25 -2.71 -8.93 21.42
C CYS A 25 -1.35 -8.28 21.68
N VAL A 26 -1.29 -6.95 21.80
CA VAL A 26 -0.04 -6.22 22.08
C VAL A 26 0.58 -6.69 23.40
N PHE A 27 -0.21 -6.74 24.47
CA PHE A 27 0.27 -7.15 25.80
C PHE A 27 0.62 -8.65 25.86
N VAL A 28 -0.18 -9.52 25.24
CA VAL A 28 0.10 -10.97 25.20
C VAL A 28 1.40 -11.26 24.45
N ALA A 29 1.62 -10.61 23.31
CA ALA A 29 2.81 -10.78 22.48
C ALA A 29 4.11 -10.41 23.22
N THR A 30 4.02 -9.57 24.26
CA THR A 30 5.16 -9.06 25.02
C THR A 30 5.30 -9.70 26.40
N GLY A 31 4.51 -10.74 26.67
CA GLY A 31 4.63 -11.59 27.86
C GLY A 31 3.65 -11.26 28.99
N TYR A 32 2.81 -10.24 28.86
CA TYR A 32 1.83 -9.87 29.89
C TYR A 32 0.61 -10.79 29.87
N ASN A 33 0.12 -11.15 31.05
CA ASN A 33 -1.18 -11.81 31.18
C ASN A 33 -2.30 -10.81 30.90
N VAL A 34 -3.32 -11.23 30.15
CA VAL A 34 -4.45 -10.39 29.75
C VAL A 34 -5.77 -11.05 30.09
N HIS A 35 -6.65 -10.29 30.72
CA HIS A 35 -8.06 -10.63 30.92
C HIS A 35 -8.92 -9.78 29.99
N ILE A 36 -9.75 -10.41 29.15
CA ILE A 36 -10.68 -9.71 28.26
C ILE A 36 -12.10 -9.90 28.77
N HIS A 37 -12.81 -8.78 28.93
CA HIS A 37 -14.21 -8.77 29.30
C HIS A 37 -15.08 -8.30 28.14
N ASP A 38 -16.17 -9.03 27.90
CA ASP A 38 -17.28 -8.60 27.05
C ASP A 38 -18.53 -9.37 27.48
N VAL A 39 -19.70 -8.76 27.29
CA VAL A 39 -20.98 -9.42 27.58
C VAL A 39 -21.29 -10.52 26.57
N SER A 40 -20.70 -10.46 25.37
CA SER A 40 -20.93 -11.43 24.30
C SER A 40 -19.82 -12.48 24.21
N THR A 41 -20.18 -13.74 24.43
CA THR A 41 -19.24 -14.87 24.27
C THR A 41 -18.69 -15.00 22.86
N SER A 42 -19.50 -14.75 21.83
CA SER A 42 -19.03 -14.81 20.43
C SER A 42 -17.96 -13.76 20.12
N VAL A 43 -18.03 -12.58 20.75
CA VAL A 43 -17.03 -11.52 20.58
C VAL A 43 -15.75 -11.89 21.33
N LEU A 44 -15.88 -12.51 22.52
CA LEU A 44 -14.75 -13.05 23.27
C LEU A 44 -14.00 -14.14 22.49
N ASP A 45 -14.72 -15.08 21.87
CA ASP A 45 -14.13 -16.16 21.07
C ASP A 45 -13.39 -15.60 19.84
N SER A 46 -13.98 -14.58 19.20
CA SER A 46 -13.34 -13.84 18.10
C SER A 46 -12.07 -13.12 18.56
N ALA A 47 -12.07 -12.53 19.75
CA ALA A 47 -10.91 -11.86 20.31
C ALA A 47 -9.77 -12.85 20.63
N LEU A 48 -10.07 -14.00 21.22
CA LEU A 48 -9.09 -15.06 21.49
C LEU A 48 -8.46 -15.57 20.19
N SER A 49 -9.30 -15.91 19.21
CA SER A 49 -8.83 -16.40 17.90
C SER A 49 -7.94 -15.37 17.19
N TYR A 50 -8.29 -14.08 17.30
CA TYR A 50 -7.45 -13.01 16.78
C TYR A 50 -6.09 -12.95 17.47
N ILE A 51 -6.06 -12.99 18.81
CA ILE A 51 -4.81 -12.92 19.58
C ILE A 51 -3.92 -14.13 19.26
N ASP A 52 -4.47 -15.33 19.22
CA ASP A 52 -3.70 -16.53 18.91
C ASP A 52 -3.10 -16.51 17.50
N ALA A 53 -3.83 -15.97 16.52
CA ALA A 53 -3.36 -15.86 15.14
C ALA A 53 -2.31 -14.76 14.93
N HIS A 54 -2.27 -13.71 15.75
CA HIS A 54 -1.44 -12.52 15.49
C HIS A 54 -0.36 -12.23 16.54
N LYS A 55 -0.36 -12.90 17.71
CA LYS A 55 0.63 -12.64 18.77
C LYS A 55 2.08 -12.80 18.30
N GLU A 56 2.35 -13.69 17.36
CA GLU A 56 3.68 -13.85 16.74
C GLU A 56 4.09 -12.60 15.96
N GLU A 57 3.22 -12.06 15.11
CA GLU A 57 3.49 -10.84 14.34
C GLU A 57 3.78 -9.64 15.28
N PHE A 58 2.96 -9.49 16.33
CA PHE A 58 3.14 -8.41 17.31
C PHE A 58 4.42 -8.55 18.13
N SER A 59 4.91 -9.78 18.36
CA SER A 59 6.17 -9.99 19.09
C SER A 59 7.43 -9.55 18.34
N LEU A 60 7.31 -9.36 17.02
CA LEU A 60 8.38 -8.88 16.15
C LEU A 60 8.52 -7.35 16.14
N MET A 61 7.66 -6.61 16.86
CA MET A 61 7.74 -5.15 16.93
C MET A 61 9.02 -4.67 17.64
N PRO A 62 9.83 -3.79 17.03
CA PRO A 62 11.01 -3.21 17.66
C PRO A 62 10.65 -2.40 18.91
N ARG A 63 11.41 -2.55 19.99
CA ARG A 63 11.19 -1.78 21.22
C ARG A 63 11.63 -0.33 21.07
N ILE A 64 11.02 0.51 21.91
CA ILE A 64 11.25 1.94 21.91
C ILE A 64 11.53 2.39 23.34
N SER A 65 12.57 3.18 23.51
CA SER A 65 12.83 3.93 24.74
C SER A 65 12.81 5.43 24.45
N LYS A 66 12.34 6.22 25.43
CA LYS A 66 12.56 7.66 25.44
C LYS A 66 13.77 7.94 26.32
N GLU A 67 14.84 8.45 25.73
CA GLU A 67 15.96 9.01 26.48
C GLU A 67 15.70 10.51 26.64
N LYS A 68 15.91 11.03 27.86
CA LYS A 68 15.89 12.48 28.10
C LYS A 68 17.27 13.02 27.78
N GLU A 69 17.36 13.98 26.88
CA GLU A 69 18.59 14.72 26.65
C GLU A 69 18.51 16.08 27.35
N GLU A 70 19.48 16.36 28.21
CA GLU A 70 19.62 17.66 28.87
C GLU A 70 20.22 18.66 27.87
N ILE A 71 19.40 19.57 27.35
CA ILE A 71 19.88 20.68 26.53
C ILE A 71 20.13 21.86 27.47
N SER A 72 21.40 22.09 27.82
CA SER A 72 21.79 23.29 28.54
C SER A 72 21.97 24.46 27.57
N GLY A 73 21.11 25.48 27.69
CA GLY A 73 21.20 26.74 26.96
C GLY A 73 21.50 27.91 27.88
N LEU A 74 22.33 28.85 27.43
CA LEU A 74 22.53 30.16 28.08
C LEU A 74 21.49 31.13 27.52
N ASP A 75 20.48 31.50 28.33
CA ASP A 75 19.60 32.61 27.99
C ASP A 75 20.38 33.94 28.07
N LYS A 76 20.64 34.54 26.91
CA LYS A 76 21.46 35.75 26.78
C LYS A 76 20.82 37.04 27.30
N GLU A 77 19.57 37.02 27.76
CA GLU A 77 18.89 38.25 28.19
C GLU A 77 18.64 38.39 29.70
N ASN A 78 18.61 37.32 30.51
CA ASN A 78 18.29 37.45 31.95
C ASN A 78 19.19 36.65 32.92
N GLY A 79 20.20 35.90 32.46
CA GLY A 79 21.13 35.21 33.37
C GLY A 79 20.53 34.04 34.18
N GLU A 80 19.28 33.66 33.91
CA GLU A 80 18.69 32.43 34.43
C GLU A 80 19.03 31.25 33.53
N LYS A 81 19.37 30.11 34.13
CA LYS A 81 19.51 28.84 33.41
C LYS A 81 18.11 28.34 33.07
N SER A 82 17.70 28.41 31.81
CA SER A 82 16.54 27.65 31.33
C SER A 82 16.99 26.23 30.99
N GLU A 83 16.66 25.28 31.86
CA GLU A 83 16.78 23.85 31.57
C GLU A 83 15.53 23.38 30.81
N THR A 84 15.66 23.16 29.51
CA THR A 84 14.60 22.53 28.70
C THR A 84 14.99 21.09 28.37
N GLU A 85 14.37 20.13 29.07
CA GLU A 85 14.45 18.71 28.73
C GLU A 85 13.68 18.43 27.42
N THR A 86 14.38 17.91 26.41
CA THR A 86 13.73 17.41 25.19
C THR A 86 13.85 15.88 25.18
N ALA A 87 12.71 15.18 25.09
CA ALA A 87 12.71 13.72 25.00
C ALA A 87 12.96 13.30 23.55
N ILE A 88 14.05 12.57 23.31
CA ILE A 88 14.32 11.95 22.02
C ILE A 88 13.86 10.50 22.08
N THR A 89 13.04 10.10 21.11
CA THR A 89 12.59 8.71 20.98
C THR A 89 13.66 7.91 20.25
N LYS A 90 14.25 6.93 20.91
CA LYS A 90 15.23 6.02 20.32
C LYS A 90 14.55 4.71 19.98
N ILE A 91 14.66 4.29 18.73
CA ILE A 91 14.13 3.03 18.25
C ILE A 91 15.28 2.03 18.21
N ASP A 92 15.22 1.00 19.05
CA ASP A 92 16.16 -0.11 18.98
C ASP A 92 15.65 -1.13 17.96
N LEU A 93 16.04 -0.93 16.70
CA LEU A 93 15.66 -1.75 15.55
C LEU A 93 16.13 -3.21 15.65
N GLU A 94 17.07 -3.52 16.56
CA GLU A 94 17.59 -4.87 16.78
C GLU A 94 16.89 -5.60 17.94
N SER A 95 16.08 -4.90 18.74
CA SER A 95 15.38 -5.46 19.89
C SER A 95 13.97 -5.99 19.53
N TYR A 96 13.87 -7.28 19.23
CA TYR A 96 12.59 -8.02 19.23
C TYR A 96 12.52 -8.94 20.46
N THR A 97 11.31 -9.27 20.90
CA THR A 97 11.15 -10.14 22.08
C THR A 97 11.24 -11.61 21.69
N GLN A 98 12.06 -12.37 22.40
CA GLN A 98 12.01 -13.84 22.44
C GLN A 98 11.34 -14.33 23.74
N ALA A 99 10.70 -13.43 24.49
CA ALA A 99 10.00 -13.80 25.72
C ALA A 99 8.83 -14.74 25.39
N PRO A 100 8.51 -15.70 26.26
CA PRO A 100 7.28 -16.48 26.14
C PRO A 100 6.07 -15.55 26.08
N PHE A 101 5.07 -15.91 25.26
CA PHE A 101 3.80 -15.17 25.23
C PHE A 101 3.12 -15.21 26.60
N GLY A 102 2.46 -14.13 26.93
CA GLY A 102 1.58 -14.08 28.10
C GLY A 102 0.33 -14.94 27.89
N THR A 103 -0.46 -15.11 28.95
CA THR A 103 -1.73 -15.83 28.86
C THR A 103 -2.89 -14.89 28.55
N CYS A 104 -3.87 -15.33 27.77
CA CYS A 104 -5.14 -14.62 27.57
C CYS A 104 -6.30 -15.42 28.16
N LYS A 105 -7.13 -14.78 28.98
CA LYS A 105 -8.37 -15.36 29.52
C LYS A 105 -9.55 -14.44 29.25
N THR A 106 -10.71 -15.02 28.97
CA THR A 106 -11.94 -14.27 28.69
C THR A 106 -12.97 -14.46 29.79
N PHE A 107 -13.79 -13.42 30.00
CA PHE A 107 -14.76 -13.39 31.09
C PHE A 107 -16.03 -12.64 30.66
N THR A 108 -17.19 -13.20 30.96
CA THR A 108 -18.50 -12.54 30.77
C THR A 108 -18.95 -11.74 32.00
N LYS A 109 -18.25 -11.88 33.13
CA LYS A 109 -18.51 -11.12 34.37
C LYS A 109 -17.33 -10.23 34.68
N LEU A 110 -17.58 -8.93 34.80
CA LEU A 110 -16.55 -7.92 35.04
C LEU A 110 -15.74 -8.20 36.32
N ASP A 111 -16.42 -8.60 37.41
CA ASP A 111 -15.79 -8.90 38.70
C ASP A 111 -14.68 -9.97 38.59
N ALA A 112 -14.97 -11.06 37.87
CA ALA A 112 -13.99 -12.12 37.61
C ALA A 112 -12.83 -11.63 36.73
N THR A 113 -13.04 -10.62 35.88
CA THR A 113 -12.01 -10.03 35.02
C THR A 113 -11.02 -9.18 35.81
N VAL A 114 -11.51 -8.35 36.73
CA VAL A 114 -10.73 -7.18 37.24
C VAL A 114 -10.21 -7.30 38.68
N HIS A 115 -10.54 -8.39 39.38
CA HIS A 115 -10.20 -8.54 40.82
C HIS A 115 -8.70 -8.50 41.15
N ASP A 116 -7.80 -8.80 40.21
CA ASP A 116 -6.34 -8.85 40.43
C ASP A 116 -5.53 -8.10 39.36
N VAL A 117 -6.13 -7.13 38.65
CA VAL A 117 -5.46 -6.45 37.51
C VAL A 117 -4.68 -5.23 37.97
N TRP A 118 -3.53 -4.93 37.34
CA TRP A 118 -2.76 -3.71 37.63
C TRP A 118 -3.14 -2.55 36.70
N LEU A 119 -3.63 -2.85 35.49
CA LEU A 119 -4.15 -1.89 34.52
C LEU A 119 -5.49 -2.39 34.00
N ALA A 120 -6.50 -1.53 34.05
CA ALA A 120 -7.81 -1.79 33.45
C ALA A 120 -8.09 -0.77 32.34
N MET A 121 -8.28 -1.25 31.12
CA MET A 121 -8.52 -0.46 29.93
C MET A 121 -10.00 -0.53 29.50
N GLU A 122 -10.68 0.59 29.53
CA GLU A 122 -12.04 0.76 29.00
C GLU A 122 -11.99 0.95 27.47
N VAL A 123 -12.66 0.04 26.75
CA VAL A 123 -12.76 -0.01 25.28
C VAL A 123 -14.20 -0.34 24.84
N VAL A 124 -15.19 0.22 25.55
CA VAL A 124 -16.62 0.04 25.31
C VAL A 124 -17.15 1.09 24.32
N PRO A 125 -18.40 0.96 23.80
CA PRO A 125 -18.96 1.90 22.84
C PRO A 125 -18.86 3.37 23.29
N GLU A 126 -18.76 4.28 22.31
CA GLU A 126 -18.50 5.71 22.52
C GLU A 126 -19.73 6.48 23.06
N LYS A 127 -20.21 6.10 24.25
CA LYS A 127 -21.31 6.74 24.98
C LYS A 127 -20.83 7.12 26.38
N LEU A 128 -20.89 8.40 26.73
CA LEU A 128 -20.32 8.91 27.98
C LEU A 128 -20.92 8.25 29.24
N GLU A 129 -22.24 8.06 29.26
CA GLU A 129 -22.93 7.41 30.40
C GLU A 129 -22.42 5.99 30.63
N VAL A 130 -22.35 5.18 29.56
CA VAL A 130 -21.83 3.80 29.63
C VAL A 130 -20.39 3.79 30.13
N LYS A 131 -19.55 4.71 29.66
CA LYS A 131 -18.15 4.79 30.11
C LYS A 131 -18.05 5.19 31.58
N ARG A 132 -18.88 6.13 32.06
CA ARG A 132 -18.96 6.52 33.47
C ARG A 132 -19.37 5.34 34.35
N ASP A 133 -20.38 4.59 33.94
CA ASP A 133 -20.83 3.40 34.66
C ASP A 133 -19.72 2.35 34.74
N VAL A 134 -19.00 2.10 33.63
CA VAL A 134 -17.84 1.21 33.61
C VAL A 134 -16.72 1.71 34.53
N PHE A 135 -16.42 3.01 34.54
CA PHE A 135 -15.40 3.56 35.42
C PHE A 135 -15.77 3.46 36.91
N ALA A 136 -17.03 3.69 37.26
CA ALA A 136 -17.52 3.50 38.62
C ALA A 136 -17.40 2.03 39.05
N ASP A 137 -17.78 1.10 38.17
CA ASP A 137 -17.63 -0.33 38.40
C ASP A 137 -16.16 -0.76 38.54
N LEU A 138 -15.28 -0.21 37.71
CA LEU A 138 -13.84 -0.48 37.76
C LEU A 138 -13.23 0.05 39.06
N ASP A 139 -13.58 1.25 39.50
CA ASP A 139 -13.06 1.80 40.75
C ASP A 139 -13.47 0.93 41.96
N ALA A 140 -14.71 0.44 41.97
CA ALA A 140 -15.23 -0.41 43.04
C ALA A 140 -14.65 -1.83 43.06
N LYS A 141 -14.30 -2.40 41.90
CA LYS A 141 -13.96 -3.83 41.75
C LYS A 141 -12.47 -4.11 41.51
N THR A 142 -11.69 -3.11 41.13
CA THR A 142 -10.24 -3.24 40.93
C THR A 142 -9.47 -2.98 42.23
N PRO A 143 -8.29 -3.59 42.41
CA PRO A 143 -7.40 -3.24 43.52
C PRO A 143 -7.08 -1.74 43.58
N ALA A 144 -6.88 -1.18 44.77
CA ALA A 144 -6.71 0.27 44.99
C ALA A 144 -5.52 0.92 44.27
N ASP A 145 -4.53 0.11 43.89
CA ASP A 145 -3.33 0.51 43.15
C ASP A 145 -3.50 0.42 41.62
N CYS A 146 -4.60 -0.17 41.13
CA CYS A 146 -4.85 -0.34 39.70
C CYS A 146 -4.97 1.02 38.97
N ILE A 147 -4.35 1.10 37.80
CA ILE A 147 -4.47 2.22 36.86
C ILE A 147 -5.71 2.01 36.00
N LEU A 148 -6.57 3.03 35.87
CA LEU A 148 -7.74 2.98 34.99
C LEU A 148 -7.50 3.85 33.77
N ALA A 149 -7.58 3.25 32.59
CA ALA A 149 -7.33 3.91 31.33
C ALA A 149 -8.57 3.85 30.43
N SER A 150 -8.88 4.94 29.73
CA SER A 150 -9.89 4.93 28.66
C SER A 150 -9.23 5.03 27.29
N ASN A 151 -9.68 4.20 26.34
CA ASN A 151 -9.35 4.31 24.93
C ASN A 151 -10.29 5.28 24.18
N SER A 152 -11.10 6.09 24.88
CA SER A 152 -12.00 7.03 24.21
C SER A 152 -11.23 8.03 23.36
N SER A 153 -11.70 8.21 22.13
CA SER A 153 -11.17 9.17 21.16
C SER A 153 -11.77 10.56 21.30
N SER A 154 -12.97 10.64 21.90
CA SER A 154 -13.79 11.84 21.98
C SER A 154 -13.88 12.41 23.40
N PHE A 155 -13.85 11.56 24.43
CA PHE A 155 -14.05 11.99 25.82
C PHE A 155 -12.75 12.03 26.61
N LYS A 156 -12.52 13.19 27.22
CA LYS A 156 -11.43 13.40 28.18
C LYS A 156 -11.70 12.56 29.44
N SER A 157 -10.65 11.94 29.98
CA SER A 157 -10.73 11.08 31.16
C SER A 157 -11.30 11.80 32.38
N SER A 158 -11.14 13.13 32.53
CA SER A 158 -11.82 13.89 33.60
C SER A 158 -13.34 13.73 33.62
N LEU A 159 -13.98 13.53 32.45
CA LEU A 159 -15.43 13.31 32.35
C LEU A 159 -15.86 11.95 32.90
N MET A 160 -14.95 10.98 32.97
CA MET A 160 -15.15 9.66 33.59
C MET A 160 -14.64 9.65 35.04
N SER A 161 -13.56 10.37 35.33
CA SER A 161 -12.97 10.51 36.67
C SER A 161 -13.95 11.07 37.71
N CYS A 162 -14.98 11.79 37.30
CA CYS A 162 -16.03 12.23 38.23
C CYS A 162 -16.81 11.07 38.86
N SER A 163 -16.77 9.88 38.26
CA SER A 163 -17.45 8.67 38.72
C SER A 163 -16.54 7.72 39.52
N VAL A 164 -15.30 8.14 39.81
CA VAL A 164 -14.35 7.38 40.65
C VAL A 164 -14.00 8.15 41.94
N SER A 165 -13.56 7.41 42.95
CA SER A 165 -13.06 7.94 44.23
C SER A 165 -11.92 8.93 44.05
N SER A 166 -11.80 9.89 44.97
CA SER A 166 -10.75 10.92 44.97
C SER A 166 -9.35 10.32 44.91
N GLU A 167 -9.13 9.22 45.63
CA GLU A 167 -7.84 8.53 45.73
C GLU A 167 -7.47 7.82 44.43
N ARG A 168 -8.47 7.45 43.62
CA ARG A 168 -8.26 6.81 42.31
C ARG A 168 -7.91 7.80 41.23
N ARG A 169 -8.35 9.05 41.29
CA ARG A 169 -8.21 10.03 40.19
C ARG A 169 -6.76 10.24 39.75
N SER A 170 -5.80 10.14 40.66
CA SER A 170 -4.36 10.20 40.36
C SER A 170 -3.85 9.03 39.51
N LYS A 171 -4.62 7.96 39.38
CA LYS A 171 -4.33 6.77 38.56
C LYS A 171 -5.27 6.62 37.36
N VAL A 172 -5.98 7.68 36.99
CA VAL A 172 -6.88 7.69 35.83
C VAL A 172 -6.28 8.52 34.71
N LEU A 173 -6.31 8.01 33.47
CA LEU A 173 -5.85 8.71 32.28
C LEU A 173 -6.54 8.19 31.01
N ASN A 174 -6.33 8.86 29.88
CA ASN A 174 -6.59 8.26 28.57
C ASN A 174 -5.34 7.55 28.06
N VAL A 175 -5.53 6.39 27.43
CA VAL A 175 -4.50 5.67 26.67
C VAL A 175 -5.13 5.31 25.32
N HIS A 176 -4.92 6.16 24.33
CA HIS A 176 -5.64 6.13 23.05
C HIS A 176 -4.83 5.42 21.97
N PHE A 177 -5.28 4.21 21.62
CA PHE A 177 -4.81 3.41 20.50
C PHE A 177 -5.60 3.76 19.23
N THR A 178 -4.88 3.96 18.14
CA THR A 178 -5.47 4.40 16.85
C THR A 178 -5.45 3.28 15.81
N MET A 179 -6.46 3.22 14.94
CA MET A 179 -6.52 2.33 13.77
C MET A 179 -5.98 3.04 12.52
N PRO A 180 -5.37 2.33 11.53
CA PRO A 180 -5.26 0.87 11.36
C PRO A 180 -4.17 0.16 12.19
N PRO A 181 -4.08 -1.20 12.16
CA PRO A 181 -3.16 -1.98 12.99
C PRO A 181 -1.67 -1.65 12.85
N SER A 182 -1.27 -1.09 11.70
CA SER A 182 0.11 -0.64 11.45
C SER A 182 0.51 0.61 12.23
N ILE A 183 -0.44 1.40 12.75
CA ILE A 183 -0.14 2.58 13.57
C ILE A 183 0.29 2.13 14.96
N ARG A 184 1.57 2.31 15.28
CA ARG A 184 2.16 1.96 16.58
C ARG A 184 2.04 3.07 17.63
N THR A 185 1.61 4.26 17.23
CA THR A 185 1.48 5.40 18.14
C THR A 185 0.32 5.21 19.12
N VAL A 186 0.57 5.52 20.39
CA VAL A 186 -0.43 5.58 21.46
C VAL A 186 -0.35 6.94 22.13
N GLU A 187 -1.49 7.61 22.30
CA GLU A 187 -1.55 8.89 22.99
C GLU A 187 -1.94 8.71 24.46
N LEU A 188 -1.09 9.18 25.38
CA LEU A 188 -1.34 9.25 26.82
C LEU A 188 -1.82 10.66 27.17
N MET A 189 -2.94 10.80 27.87
CA MET A 189 -3.43 12.12 28.29
C MET A 189 -3.90 12.10 29.74
N THR A 190 -3.35 13.01 30.53
CA THR A 190 -3.76 13.25 31.92
C THR A 190 -5.22 13.68 32.02
N ASN A 191 -5.88 13.38 33.13
CA ASN A 191 -7.19 13.92 33.48
C ASN A 191 -7.10 15.27 34.24
N GLY A 192 -5.88 15.81 34.43
CA GLY A 192 -5.59 17.00 35.24
C GLY A 192 -5.12 16.71 36.67
N GLU A 193 -5.47 15.55 37.22
CA GLU A 193 -5.08 15.04 38.55
C GLU A 193 -4.15 13.81 38.46
N THR A 194 -3.96 13.22 37.28
CA THR A 194 -3.11 12.04 37.07
C THR A 194 -1.70 12.28 37.58
N ASP A 195 -1.20 11.37 38.41
CA ASP A 195 0.18 11.36 38.88
C ASP A 195 1.13 11.24 37.67
N PRO A 196 2.07 12.17 37.49
CA PRO A 196 3.08 12.08 36.43
C PRO A 196 3.83 10.75 36.40
N HIS A 197 4.05 10.11 37.54
CA HIS A 197 4.71 8.79 37.61
C HIS A 197 3.89 7.69 36.92
N VAL A 198 2.56 7.77 36.93
CA VAL A 198 1.69 6.82 36.20
C VAL A 198 1.90 6.98 34.69
N VAL A 199 2.04 8.21 34.22
CA VAL A 199 2.29 8.49 32.79
C VAL A 199 3.65 7.94 32.38
N THR A 200 4.72 8.27 33.11
CA THR A 200 6.06 7.76 32.81
C THR A 200 6.14 6.24 32.89
N TYR A 201 5.49 5.63 33.89
CA TYR A 201 5.42 4.18 34.01
C TYR A 201 4.75 3.53 32.79
N LEU A 202 3.67 4.11 32.28
CA LEU A 202 3.00 3.60 31.09
C LEU A 202 3.77 3.90 29.80
N GLU A 203 4.47 5.03 29.68
CA GLU A 203 5.37 5.28 28.55
C GLU A 203 6.40 4.16 28.43
N ASP A 204 7.03 3.78 29.54
CA ASP A 204 7.97 2.68 29.58
C ASP A 204 7.34 1.35 29.18
N VAL A 205 6.23 0.97 29.81
CA VAL A 205 5.57 -0.33 29.55
C VAL A 205 5.12 -0.42 28.09
N LEU A 206 4.56 0.64 27.53
CA LEU A 206 4.09 0.66 26.15
C LEU A 206 5.26 0.65 25.17
N GLY A 207 6.37 1.34 25.49
CA GLY A 207 7.61 1.29 24.72
C GLY A 207 8.26 -0.11 24.72
N GLU A 208 8.25 -0.80 25.86
CA GLU A 208 8.64 -2.20 26.00
C GLU A 208 7.76 -3.13 25.15
N CYS A 209 6.49 -2.77 24.97
CA CYS A 209 5.54 -3.46 24.10
C CYS A 209 5.68 -3.11 22.59
N GLY A 210 6.65 -2.28 22.23
CA GLY A 210 6.88 -1.86 20.84
C GLY A 210 5.96 -0.74 20.34
N LEU A 211 5.22 -0.07 21.22
CA LEU A 211 4.41 1.09 20.87
C LEU A 211 5.20 2.40 20.96
N LEU A 212 4.72 3.44 20.28
CA LEU A 212 5.27 4.80 20.29
C LEU A 212 4.39 5.69 21.20
N PRO A 213 4.63 5.75 22.52
CA PRO A 213 3.82 6.57 23.40
C PRO A 213 4.07 8.08 23.15
N VAL A 214 3.01 8.86 23.04
CA VAL A 214 3.03 10.32 22.88
C VAL A 214 2.18 10.93 23.99
N THR A 215 2.76 11.87 24.75
CA THR A 215 2.11 12.39 25.96
C THR A 215 1.50 13.77 25.73
N ALA A 216 0.17 13.85 25.82
CA ALA A 216 -0.58 15.09 25.97
C ALA A 216 -0.53 15.53 27.44
N ARG A 217 0.35 16.49 27.74
CA ARG A 217 0.62 17.00 29.10
C ARG A 217 -0.56 17.71 29.76
N ARG A 218 -1.60 18.03 28.98
CA ARG A 218 -2.86 18.63 29.43
C ARG A 218 -4.00 17.99 28.66
N GLU A 219 -5.19 18.10 29.23
CA GLU A 219 -6.40 17.69 28.52
C GLU A 219 -6.57 18.50 27.22
N SER A 220 -6.76 17.77 26.13
CA SER A 220 -6.95 18.32 24.80
C SER A 220 -8.02 17.53 24.08
N THR A 221 -9.08 18.20 23.66
CA THR A 221 -10.07 17.57 22.78
C THR A 221 -9.41 17.24 21.44
N GLY A 222 -9.47 15.96 21.06
CA GLY A 222 -8.73 15.44 19.91
C GLY A 222 -7.25 15.16 20.19
N PHE A 223 -6.84 15.08 21.46
CA PHE A 223 -5.46 14.76 21.84
C PHE A 223 -4.44 15.68 21.15
N VAL A 224 -3.32 15.13 20.67
CA VAL A 224 -2.30 15.86 19.89
C VAL A 224 -2.60 15.69 18.41
N PHE A 225 -2.71 14.45 17.93
CA PHE A 225 -2.83 14.19 16.48
C PHE A 225 -4.14 14.72 15.89
N ASN A 226 -5.31 14.39 16.47
CA ASN A 226 -6.57 14.87 15.91
C ASN A 226 -6.71 16.40 16.03
N ARG A 227 -6.05 17.02 17.01
CA ARG A 227 -5.95 18.48 17.10
C ARG A 227 -5.13 19.09 15.97
N LEU A 228 -3.96 18.53 15.64
CA LEU A 228 -3.16 18.94 14.49
C LEU A 228 -3.95 18.74 13.20
N TRP A 229 -4.58 17.57 13.06
CA TRP A 229 -5.38 17.22 11.90
C TRP A 229 -6.58 18.17 11.70
N ALA A 230 -7.26 18.57 12.78
CA ALA A 230 -8.31 19.58 12.73
C ALA A 230 -7.81 20.95 12.21
N ALA A 231 -6.58 21.35 12.55
CA ALA A 231 -5.98 22.57 12.02
C ALA A 231 -5.69 22.45 10.51
N VAL A 232 -5.08 21.34 10.09
CA VAL A 232 -4.80 21.07 8.67
C VAL A 232 -6.08 21.07 7.84
N LYS A 233 -7.12 20.34 8.28
CA LYS A 233 -8.41 20.31 7.58
C LYS A 233 -9.05 21.69 7.46
N ARG A 234 -9.04 22.47 8.56
CA ARG A 234 -9.62 23.82 8.55
C ARG A 234 -8.94 24.71 7.51
N GLU A 235 -7.62 24.65 7.41
CA GLU A 235 -6.87 25.43 6.40
C GLU A 235 -7.16 24.97 4.98
N ILE A 236 -7.24 23.66 4.75
CA ILE A 236 -7.63 23.11 3.45
C ILE A 236 -9.03 23.59 3.05
N LEU A 237 -10.00 23.56 3.96
CA LEU A 237 -11.36 24.06 3.68
C LEU A 237 -11.35 25.55 3.36
N GLN A 238 -10.50 26.34 4.02
CA GLN A 238 -10.35 27.77 3.75
C GLN A 238 -9.81 28.01 2.34
N ILE A 239 -8.71 27.34 1.96
CA ILE A 239 -8.10 27.40 0.61
C ILE A 239 -9.15 27.07 -0.47
N LEU A 240 -9.93 26.01 -0.25
CA LEU A 240 -10.98 25.58 -1.19
C LEU A 240 -12.12 26.60 -1.25
N SER A 241 -12.51 27.21 -0.14
CA SER A 241 -13.58 28.21 -0.09
C SER A 241 -13.23 29.51 -0.80
N GLU A 242 -11.95 29.89 -0.76
CA GLU A 242 -11.40 31.08 -1.43
C GLU A 242 -11.18 30.85 -2.93
N GLY A 243 -11.26 29.60 -3.38
CA GLY A 243 -10.98 29.21 -4.77
C GLY A 243 -9.50 29.30 -5.13
N THR A 244 -8.61 29.26 -4.13
CA THR A 244 -7.15 29.38 -4.32
C THR A 244 -6.57 28.16 -5.03
N SER A 245 -7.14 26.97 -4.82
CA SER A 245 -6.77 25.70 -5.48
C SER A 245 -7.91 24.68 -5.33
N ASP A 246 -7.76 23.49 -5.91
CA ASP A 246 -8.74 22.39 -5.83
C ASP A 246 -8.21 21.18 -5.03
N PRO A 247 -9.09 20.23 -4.61
CA PRO A 247 -8.69 19.12 -3.76
C PRO A 247 -7.56 18.23 -4.32
N SER A 248 -7.48 18.08 -5.64
CA SER A 248 -6.49 17.23 -6.30
C SER A 248 -5.10 17.86 -6.33
N GLU A 249 -5.01 19.17 -6.54
CA GLU A 249 -3.76 19.93 -6.47
C GLU A 249 -3.22 20.01 -5.03
N ILE A 250 -4.11 20.19 -4.04
CA ILE A 250 -3.74 20.18 -2.62
C ILE A 250 -3.14 18.84 -2.22
N ASP A 251 -3.78 17.73 -2.62
CA ASP A 251 -3.28 16.38 -2.32
C ASP A 251 -1.97 16.09 -3.07
N LEU A 252 -1.82 16.54 -4.32
CA LEU A 252 -0.57 16.41 -5.09
C LEU A 252 0.60 17.15 -4.42
N LEU A 253 0.38 18.40 -4.00
CA LEU A 253 1.39 19.17 -3.28
C LEU A 253 1.74 18.52 -1.94
N TRP A 254 0.73 18.04 -1.21
CA TRP A 254 0.93 17.35 0.06
C TRP A 254 1.78 16.09 -0.12
N GLU A 255 1.47 15.27 -1.13
CA GLU A 255 2.23 14.06 -1.45
C GLU A 255 3.68 14.37 -1.76
N HIS A 256 3.94 15.38 -2.60
CA HIS A 256 5.29 15.76 -2.99
C HIS A 256 6.12 16.29 -1.82
N MET A 257 5.49 17.06 -0.92
CA MET A 257 6.17 17.71 0.20
C MET A 257 6.42 16.78 1.39
N PHE A 258 5.49 15.87 1.68
CA PHE A 258 5.52 15.05 2.91
C PHE A 258 5.85 13.58 2.70
N LYS A 259 5.92 13.08 1.45
CA LYS A 259 6.28 11.72 1.00
C LYS A 259 5.67 10.57 1.85
N ASN A 260 4.87 9.70 1.23
CA ASN A 260 4.24 8.52 1.88
C ASN A 260 3.22 8.85 3.01
N GLY A 261 2.71 10.07 3.07
CA GLY A 261 1.64 10.47 3.99
C GLY A 261 0.24 10.24 3.40
N PRO A 262 -0.81 10.09 4.24
CA PRO A 262 -2.18 10.03 3.75
C PRO A 262 -2.57 11.36 3.07
N LEU A 263 -3.24 11.27 1.92
CA LEU A 263 -3.70 12.42 1.14
C LEU A 263 -4.88 13.10 1.87
N PRO A 264 -4.76 14.38 2.26
CA PRO A 264 -5.65 14.98 3.24
C PRO A 264 -7.09 15.15 2.75
N CYS A 265 -7.31 15.54 1.49
CA CYS A 265 -8.65 15.69 0.93
C CYS A 265 -9.31 14.32 0.72
N GLN A 266 -8.56 13.35 0.19
CA GLN A 266 -9.06 11.96 0.09
C GLN A 266 -9.39 11.36 1.46
N LEU A 267 -8.60 11.67 2.49
CA LEU A 267 -8.84 11.21 3.86
C LEU A 267 -10.14 11.78 4.42
N MET A 268 -10.43 13.07 4.18
CA MET A 268 -11.72 13.67 4.54
C MET A 268 -12.89 12.98 3.83
N ASP A 269 -12.76 12.65 2.54
CA ASP A 269 -13.77 11.90 1.79
C ASP A 269 -13.93 10.46 2.27
N GLN A 270 -12.86 9.82 2.73
CA GLN A 270 -12.90 8.48 3.31
C GLN A 270 -13.64 8.46 4.64
N VAL A 271 -13.42 9.46 5.50
CA VAL A 271 -14.14 9.63 6.77
C VAL A 271 -15.60 10.03 6.53
N GLY A 272 -15.83 10.85 5.51
CA GLY A 272 -17.11 11.39 5.11
C GLY A 272 -17.32 12.82 5.62
N LEU A 273 -17.76 13.71 4.73
CA LEU A 273 -17.73 15.16 4.96
C LEU A 273 -18.69 15.65 6.04
N ASP A 274 -19.83 14.98 6.21
CA ASP A 274 -20.76 15.18 7.33
C ASP A 274 -20.16 14.75 8.67
N THR A 275 -19.46 13.61 8.72
CA THR A 275 -18.74 13.17 9.92
C THR A 275 -17.63 14.18 10.25
N VAL A 276 -16.89 14.64 9.23
CA VAL A 276 -15.87 15.68 9.38
C VAL A 276 -16.49 16.96 9.95
N ALA A 277 -17.58 17.46 9.37
CA ALA A 277 -18.25 18.67 9.82
C ALA A 277 -18.75 18.55 11.27
N PHE A 278 -19.35 17.40 11.63
CA PHE A 278 -19.84 17.15 12.98
C PHE A 278 -18.71 17.17 14.04
N ILE A 279 -17.57 16.57 13.73
CA ILE A 279 -16.40 16.58 14.62
C ILE A 279 -15.84 18.01 14.73
N GLU A 280 -15.70 18.71 13.59
CA GLU A 280 -15.17 20.07 13.57
C GLU A 280 -16.08 21.09 14.27
N ASP A 281 -17.40 20.90 14.29
CA ASP A 281 -18.31 21.75 15.08
C ASP A 281 -17.94 21.77 16.56
N THR A 282 -17.54 20.61 17.09
CA THR A 282 -17.10 20.49 18.47
C THR A 282 -15.83 21.33 18.69
N TYR A 283 -14.87 21.26 17.77
CA TYR A 283 -13.64 22.06 17.85
C TYR A 283 -13.90 23.56 17.66
N VAL A 284 -14.78 23.95 16.74
CA VAL A 284 -15.17 25.34 16.50
C VAL A 284 -15.78 25.93 17.77
N LYS A 285 -16.75 25.23 18.36
CA LYS A 285 -17.42 25.66 19.59
C LYS A 285 -16.47 25.73 20.78
N GLU A 286 -15.68 24.69 21.02
CA GLU A 286 -14.78 24.64 22.18
C GLU A 286 -13.62 25.64 22.08
N ARG A 287 -13.16 25.97 20.87
CA ARG A 287 -11.99 26.83 20.64
C ARG A 287 -12.36 28.26 20.22
N GLY A 288 -13.65 28.57 20.06
CA GLY A 288 -14.12 29.88 19.64
C GLY A 288 -13.66 30.26 18.23
N LEU A 289 -13.60 29.29 17.31
CA LEU A 289 -13.18 29.52 15.93
C LEU A 289 -14.37 30.02 15.08
N HIS A 290 -14.08 30.59 13.91
CA HIS A 290 -15.11 30.96 12.94
C HIS A 290 -15.40 29.79 11.98
N SER A 291 -16.68 29.54 11.71
CA SER A 291 -17.15 28.53 10.74
C SER A 291 -17.33 29.09 9.32
N SER A 292 -17.39 30.42 9.19
CA SER A 292 -17.50 31.12 7.90
C SER A 292 -16.25 30.84 7.06
N GLY A 293 -16.43 30.48 5.80
CA GLY A 293 -15.33 30.08 4.91
C GLY A 293 -14.80 28.66 5.13
N THR A 294 -15.31 27.92 6.12
CA THR A 294 -14.86 26.54 6.36
C THR A 294 -16.05 25.58 6.42
N LEU A 295 -16.62 25.34 7.61
CA LEU A 295 -17.71 24.38 7.79
C LEU A 295 -19.00 24.83 7.12
N ASP A 296 -19.32 26.12 7.14
CA ASP A 296 -20.54 26.63 6.51
C ASP A 296 -20.48 26.50 4.98
N TRP A 297 -19.29 26.72 4.42
CA TRP A 297 -19.01 26.47 3.01
C TRP A 297 -19.09 24.97 2.69
N LEU A 298 -18.44 24.11 3.49
CA LEU A 298 -18.46 22.65 3.29
C LEU A 298 -19.90 22.12 3.31
N ARG A 299 -20.74 22.64 4.22
CA ARG A 299 -22.16 22.28 4.29
C ARG A 299 -22.90 22.66 3.03
N LYS A 300 -22.84 23.94 2.67
CA LYS A 300 -23.56 24.50 1.52
C LYS A 300 -23.12 23.86 0.20
N GLU A 301 -21.81 23.71 -0.02
CA GLU A 301 -21.27 23.31 -1.31
C GLU A 301 -21.24 21.79 -1.51
N TYR A 302 -21.20 20.99 -0.43
CA TYR A 302 -21.09 19.54 -0.51
C TYR A 302 -22.20 18.80 0.25
N ILE A 303 -22.34 19.02 1.56
CA ILE A 303 -23.20 18.19 2.41
C ILE A 303 -24.69 18.34 2.05
N GLU A 304 -25.17 19.57 1.88
CA GLU A 304 -26.57 19.86 1.49
C GLU A 304 -26.90 19.34 0.09
N LYS A 305 -25.89 19.23 -0.78
CA LYS A 305 -26.02 18.63 -2.12
C LYS A 305 -25.95 17.09 -2.08
N GLY A 306 -25.70 16.51 -0.91
CA GLY A 306 -25.58 15.08 -0.67
C GLY A 306 -24.23 14.49 -1.08
N ARG A 307 -23.19 15.32 -1.24
CA ARG A 307 -21.80 14.90 -1.50
C ARG A 307 -21.11 14.67 -0.16
N LEU A 308 -21.16 13.45 0.38
CA LEU A 308 -20.63 13.15 1.72
C LEU A 308 -19.31 12.36 1.70
N GLY A 309 -18.61 12.32 0.58
CA GLY A 309 -17.41 11.50 0.40
C GLY A 309 -17.72 10.09 -0.09
N ARG A 310 -16.78 9.16 0.15
CA ARG A 310 -16.77 7.78 -0.39
C ARG A 310 -18.00 6.95 0.00
N LYS A 311 -18.71 7.32 1.07
CA LYS A 311 -19.93 6.63 1.51
C LYS A 311 -21.18 6.95 0.67
N THR A 312 -21.10 7.91 -0.26
CA THR A 312 -22.24 8.29 -1.13
C THR A 312 -21.91 8.17 -2.61
N LYS A 313 -22.94 7.88 -3.43
CA LYS A 313 -22.83 7.84 -4.89
C LYS A 313 -22.67 9.23 -5.54
N LYS A 314 -22.66 10.31 -4.75
CA LYS A 314 -22.43 11.68 -5.21
C LYS A 314 -21.01 12.17 -4.92
N GLY A 315 -20.16 11.34 -4.30
CA GLY A 315 -18.78 11.68 -3.97
C GLY A 315 -18.70 12.66 -2.80
N GLY A 316 -17.58 13.36 -2.67
CA GLY A 316 -17.33 14.41 -1.69
C GLY A 316 -16.53 15.53 -2.34
N LEU A 317 -15.39 15.89 -1.75
CA LEU A 317 -14.41 16.79 -2.35
C LEU A 317 -13.99 16.26 -3.74
N TYR A 318 -13.83 14.95 -3.84
CA TYR A 318 -13.68 14.26 -5.12
C TYR A 318 -15.04 13.87 -5.71
N PRO A 319 -15.14 13.78 -7.06
CA PRO A 319 -16.34 13.26 -7.71
C PRO A 319 -16.67 11.83 -7.25
N PRO A 320 -17.93 11.38 -7.38
CA PRO A 320 -18.32 10.04 -6.99
C PRO A 320 -17.50 8.99 -7.71
N LEU A 321 -17.01 8.04 -6.92
CA LEU A 321 -16.55 6.77 -7.42
C LEU A 321 -17.74 6.09 -8.10
N THR A 322 -17.81 6.11 -9.43
CA THR A 322 -18.80 5.35 -10.18
C THR A 322 -18.63 3.88 -9.84
N ARG A 323 -19.52 3.35 -8.99
CA ARG A 323 -19.67 1.90 -8.81
C ARG A 323 -20.00 1.34 -10.19
N SER A 324 -19.10 0.53 -10.75
CA SER A 324 -19.46 -0.40 -11.81
C SER A 324 -20.74 -1.12 -11.37
N ALA A 325 -21.77 -1.05 -12.21
CA ALA A 325 -23.00 -1.78 -11.97
C ALA A 325 -22.64 -3.26 -11.76
N THR A 326 -23.33 -3.93 -10.84
CA THR A 326 -23.38 -5.39 -10.82
C THR A 326 -23.63 -5.87 -12.24
N ALA A 327 -22.72 -6.69 -12.77
CA ALA A 327 -22.82 -7.28 -14.10
C ALA A 327 -24.23 -7.89 -14.26
N LYS A 328 -25.11 -7.17 -14.96
CA LYS A 328 -26.27 -7.75 -15.59
C LYS A 328 -25.81 -8.20 -16.95
N GLU A 329 -26.03 -9.48 -17.22
CA GLU A 329 -25.79 -10.16 -18.49
C GLU A 329 -26.59 -9.49 -19.61
N THR A 330 -26.08 -8.42 -20.21
CA THR A 330 -26.39 -8.03 -21.59
C THR A 330 -25.34 -7.02 -22.08
N PRO A 331 -24.77 -7.19 -23.29
CA PRO A 331 -23.64 -6.38 -23.73
C PRO A 331 -24.14 -5.01 -24.19
N CYS A 332 -23.80 -3.97 -23.44
CA CYS A 332 -23.86 -2.59 -23.91
C CYS A 332 -22.44 -2.06 -24.06
N ASP A 333 -22.09 -1.78 -25.32
CA ASP A 333 -21.04 -0.90 -25.84
C ASP A 333 -19.65 -0.90 -25.13
N PRO A 334 -18.60 -1.50 -25.75
CA PRO A 334 -17.27 -1.67 -25.16
C PRO A 334 -16.50 -0.40 -24.78
N GLN A 335 -17.01 0.80 -25.07
CA GLN A 335 -16.22 2.05 -24.96
C GLN A 335 -16.49 2.92 -23.71
N SER A 336 -17.39 2.53 -22.80
CA SER A 336 -17.86 3.43 -21.72
C SER A 336 -17.64 2.95 -20.27
N ALA A 337 -16.92 1.86 -20.02
CA ALA A 337 -16.70 1.36 -18.65
C ALA A 337 -15.32 1.77 -18.12
N ALA A 338 -15.27 2.20 -16.85
CA ALA A 338 -14.04 2.55 -16.13
C ALA A 338 -12.86 1.61 -16.48
N LYS A 339 -11.77 2.19 -17.00
CA LYS A 339 -10.58 1.44 -17.42
C LYS A 339 -9.90 0.85 -16.18
N ASP A 340 -9.82 -0.47 -16.10
CA ASP A 340 -8.94 -1.14 -15.14
C ASP A 340 -7.55 -1.27 -15.75
N ILE A 341 -6.52 -1.14 -14.91
CA ILE A 341 -5.15 -1.49 -15.27
C ILE A 341 -4.82 -2.82 -14.59
N TYR A 342 -4.30 -3.77 -15.36
CA TYR A 342 -3.72 -5.00 -14.82
C TYR A 342 -2.21 -4.84 -14.78
N MET A 343 -1.63 -5.06 -13.60
CA MET A 343 -0.21 -4.88 -13.32
C MET A 343 0.37 -6.16 -12.74
N LEU A 344 1.67 -6.31 -12.90
CA LEU A 344 2.44 -7.37 -12.25
C LEU A 344 3.22 -6.82 -11.06
N ASP A 345 3.17 -7.56 -9.97
CA ASP A 345 4.12 -7.46 -8.87
C ASP A 345 5.05 -8.67 -8.98
N VAL A 346 6.33 -8.43 -9.27
CA VAL A 346 7.34 -9.50 -9.43
C VAL A 346 7.53 -10.28 -8.13
N GLY A 347 7.23 -9.67 -6.97
CA GLY A 347 7.38 -10.28 -5.65
C GLY A 347 8.73 -10.04 -4.98
N LEU A 348 9.65 -9.31 -5.63
CA LEU A 348 11.00 -8.99 -5.11
C LEU A 348 10.98 -8.01 -3.93
N GLY A 349 9.98 -7.13 -3.85
CA GLY A 349 9.81 -6.15 -2.77
C GLY A 349 9.08 -6.69 -1.53
N SER A 350 8.72 -7.98 -1.51
CA SER A 350 8.11 -8.59 -0.32
C SER A 350 9.14 -8.62 0.82
N ASN A 351 8.76 -8.21 2.04
CA ASN A 351 9.60 -8.27 3.25
C ASN A 351 9.92 -9.70 3.72
N SER A 352 9.96 -10.68 2.81
CA SER A 352 10.28 -12.07 3.09
C SER A 352 11.79 -12.19 3.34
N ARG A 353 12.18 -12.50 4.57
CA ARG A 353 13.59 -12.75 4.95
C ARG A 353 14.15 -14.02 4.30
N ASP A 354 13.28 -14.85 3.73
CA ASP A 354 13.64 -16.07 3.02
C ASP A 354 13.59 -15.83 1.49
N VAL A 355 14.76 -15.72 0.88
CA VAL A 355 14.94 -15.53 -0.58
C VAL A 355 14.37 -16.71 -1.37
N SER A 356 14.26 -17.90 -0.77
CA SER A 356 13.68 -19.07 -1.45
C SER A 356 12.16 -18.92 -1.72
N GLN A 357 11.49 -18.01 -1.01
CA GLN A 357 10.06 -17.72 -1.18
C GLN A 357 9.76 -16.73 -2.31
N VAL A 358 10.78 -16.06 -2.86
CA VAL A 358 10.64 -15.07 -3.95
C VAL A 358 9.87 -15.67 -5.15
N HIS A 359 10.07 -16.95 -5.43
CA HIS A 359 9.40 -17.70 -6.50
C HIS A 359 7.91 -17.99 -6.26
N HIS A 360 7.34 -17.54 -5.15
CA HIS A 360 5.91 -17.67 -4.83
C HIS A 360 5.27 -16.33 -4.43
N ASN A 361 6.03 -15.23 -4.43
CA ASN A 361 5.52 -13.94 -3.96
C ASN A 361 4.92 -13.07 -5.07
N GLY A 362 5.11 -13.46 -6.34
CA GLY A 362 4.61 -12.71 -7.48
C GLY A 362 3.08 -12.69 -7.56
N LYS A 363 2.52 -11.60 -8.09
CA LYS A 363 1.08 -11.37 -8.18
C LYS A 363 0.70 -10.67 -9.47
N ILE A 364 -0.55 -10.88 -9.89
CA ILE A 364 -1.25 -10.01 -10.83
C ILE A 364 -2.23 -9.19 -10.02
N VAL A 365 -2.18 -7.87 -10.18
CA VAL A 365 -3.03 -6.94 -9.43
C VAL A 365 -3.84 -6.11 -10.42
N ARG A 366 -5.14 -5.96 -10.15
CA ARG A 366 -6.03 -5.07 -10.87
C ARG A 366 -6.15 -3.76 -10.11
N LEU A 367 -5.71 -2.68 -10.74
CA LEU A 367 -6.00 -1.32 -10.32
C LEU A 367 -7.27 -0.85 -11.02
N ASN A 368 -8.33 -0.66 -10.26
CA ASN A 368 -9.51 0.00 -10.80
C ASN A 368 -9.30 1.52 -10.76
N LEU A 369 -9.09 2.16 -11.93
CA LEU A 369 -8.75 3.59 -11.99
C LEU A 369 -9.82 4.49 -11.40
N ALA A 370 -11.09 4.10 -11.51
CA ALA A 370 -12.18 4.88 -10.93
C ALA A 370 -12.07 4.91 -9.39
N THR A 371 -11.89 3.75 -8.75
CA THR A 371 -11.87 3.61 -7.28
C THR A 371 -10.49 3.71 -6.65
N GLN A 372 -9.43 3.74 -7.46
CA GLN A 372 -8.03 3.56 -7.06
C GLN A 372 -7.79 2.29 -6.23
N LYS A 373 -8.70 1.31 -6.30
CA LYS A 373 -8.60 0.08 -5.53
C LYS A 373 -7.68 -0.89 -6.27
N LEU A 374 -6.59 -1.28 -5.62
CA LEU A 374 -5.78 -2.44 -6.01
C LEU A 374 -6.40 -3.72 -5.46
N THR A 375 -6.66 -4.68 -6.34
CA THR A 375 -7.21 -5.99 -5.99
C THR A 375 -6.32 -7.08 -6.56
N PRO A 376 -5.73 -7.96 -5.74
CA PRO A 376 -5.02 -9.14 -6.25
C PRO A 376 -5.97 -10.01 -7.07
N VAL A 377 -5.60 -10.29 -8.31
CA VAL A 377 -6.30 -11.19 -9.23
C VAL A 377 -5.69 -12.58 -9.16
N MET A 378 -4.35 -12.62 -9.14
CA MET A 378 -3.57 -13.84 -8.92
C MET A 378 -2.49 -13.58 -7.89
N VAL A 379 -2.19 -14.60 -7.11
CA VAL A 379 -1.07 -14.64 -6.16
C VAL A 379 -0.27 -15.91 -6.40
N GLY A 380 0.91 -16.05 -5.78
CA GLY A 380 1.67 -17.29 -5.90
C GLY A 380 2.46 -17.44 -7.21
N GLN A 381 2.66 -16.36 -7.97
CA GLN A 381 3.32 -16.42 -9.27
C GLN A 381 4.84 -16.50 -9.12
N ASN A 382 5.48 -17.26 -10.00
CA ASN A 382 6.92 -17.45 -10.00
C ASN A 382 7.60 -16.38 -10.86
N LEU A 383 7.98 -15.28 -10.21
CA LEU A 383 8.69 -14.16 -10.84
C LEU A 383 8.03 -13.75 -12.17
N PRO A 384 6.76 -13.29 -12.13
CA PRO A 384 6.09 -12.84 -13.33
C PRO A 384 6.78 -11.60 -13.91
N ASP A 385 6.75 -11.44 -15.25
CA ASP A 385 7.48 -10.36 -15.94
C ASP A 385 6.63 -9.64 -17.00
N GLY A 386 6.22 -10.34 -18.07
CA GLY A 386 5.37 -9.76 -19.12
C GLY A 386 3.88 -9.98 -18.85
N ILE A 387 3.04 -8.97 -19.14
CA ILE A 387 1.58 -9.05 -19.09
C ILE A 387 0.92 -8.40 -20.30
N ASP A 388 -0.17 -9.00 -20.79
CA ASP A 388 -1.08 -8.35 -21.72
C ASP A 388 -2.53 -8.78 -21.51
N VAL A 389 -3.47 -7.98 -22.01
CA VAL A 389 -4.91 -8.21 -21.81
C VAL A 389 -5.67 -8.16 -23.14
N SER A 390 -6.43 -9.22 -23.41
CA SER A 390 -7.42 -9.25 -24.49
C SER A 390 -8.80 -8.94 -23.91
N LEU A 391 -9.34 -7.77 -24.26
CA LEU A 391 -10.70 -7.39 -23.86
C LEU A 391 -11.77 -8.17 -24.64
N LYS A 392 -11.52 -8.57 -25.88
CA LYS A 392 -12.51 -9.32 -26.66
C LYS A 392 -12.58 -10.79 -26.24
N ALA A 393 -11.45 -11.41 -25.89
CA ALA A 393 -11.45 -12.75 -25.28
C ALA A 393 -11.76 -12.71 -23.77
N GLN A 394 -11.73 -11.53 -23.13
CA GLN A 394 -11.86 -11.34 -21.68
C GLN A 394 -10.79 -12.11 -20.88
N ARG A 395 -9.54 -12.05 -21.35
CA ARG A 395 -8.43 -12.81 -20.76
C ARG A 395 -7.19 -11.96 -20.51
N ILE A 396 -6.49 -12.30 -19.43
CA ILE A 396 -5.15 -11.86 -19.08
C ILE A 396 -4.17 -12.92 -19.57
N PHE A 397 -3.02 -12.50 -20.08
CA PHE A 397 -1.89 -13.35 -20.46
C PHE A 397 -0.64 -12.86 -19.74
N TRP A 398 0.17 -13.78 -19.21
CA TRP A 398 1.42 -13.39 -18.56
C TRP A 398 2.51 -14.45 -18.68
N THR A 399 3.75 -14.02 -18.50
CA THR A 399 4.94 -14.86 -18.47
C THR A 399 5.49 -14.96 -17.06
N ASN A 400 6.06 -16.13 -16.73
CA ASN A 400 6.76 -16.41 -15.48
C ASN A 400 8.19 -16.80 -15.82
N MET A 401 9.17 -16.06 -15.27
CA MET A 401 10.59 -16.18 -15.64
C MET A 401 11.25 -17.52 -15.29
N GLY A 402 10.66 -18.30 -14.40
CA GLY A 402 11.30 -19.49 -13.86
C GLY A 402 12.16 -19.18 -12.64
N ARG A 403 12.85 -20.19 -12.10
CA ARG A 403 13.64 -20.05 -10.87
C ARG A 403 15.10 -19.71 -11.12
N SER A 404 15.63 -20.15 -12.25
CA SER A 404 17.04 -19.99 -12.59
C SER A 404 17.19 -19.74 -14.08
N THR A 405 17.97 -18.71 -14.42
CA THR A 405 18.30 -18.38 -15.81
C THR A 405 19.05 -19.51 -16.53
N ALA A 406 19.69 -20.42 -15.79
CA ALA A 406 20.36 -21.58 -16.35
C ALA A 406 19.43 -22.77 -16.65
N VAL A 407 18.18 -22.72 -16.18
CA VAL A 407 17.22 -23.82 -16.29
C VAL A 407 16.10 -23.42 -17.26
N CYS A 408 15.60 -24.39 -18.02
CA CYS A 408 14.44 -24.19 -18.89
C CYS A 408 13.15 -24.38 -18.07
N ASP A 409 12.88 -23.52 -17.09
CA ASP A 409 11.74 -23.64 -16.17
C ASP A 409 10.77 -22.45 -16.19
N GLY A 410 10.86 -21.60 -17.22
CA GLY A 410 9.89 -20.56 -17.52
C GLY A 410 8.54 -21.12 -17.97
N SER A 411 7.49 -20.30 -17.91
CA SER A 411 6.15 -20.71 -18.35
C SER A 411 5.28 -19.52 -18.77
N VAL A 412 4.23 -19.79 -19.54
CA VAL A 412 3.25 -18.78 -20.01
C VAL A 412 1.84 -19.22 -19.64
N TRP A 413 1.05 -18.28 -19.15
CA TRP A 413 -0.23 -18.55 -18.52
C TRP A 413 -1.31 -17.57 -18.98
N SER A 414 -2.55 -17.97 -18.77
CA SER A 414 -3.72 -17.15 -19.04
C SER A 414 -4.82 -17.38 -18.01
N ALA A 415 -5.67 -16.39 -17.79
CA ALA A 415 -6.85 -16.47 -16.94
C ALA A 415 -7.92 -15.49 -17.42
N ASN A 416 -9.15 -15.64 -16.94
CA ASN A 416 -10.17 -14.60 -17.10
C ASN A 416 -9.77 -13.32 -16.36
N LEU A 417 -10.39 -12.20 -16.71
CA LEU A 417 -10.13 -10.89 -16.09
C LEU A 417 -10.35 -10.85 -14.56
N ASP A 418 -11.16 -11.76 -14.02
CA ASP A 418 -11.41 -11.90 -12.58
C ASP A 418 -10.48 -12.91 -11.87
N GLY A 419 -9.55 -13.52 -12.61
CA GLY A 419 -8.64 -14.54 -12.08
C GLY A 419 -9.21 -15.97 -12.08
N SER A 420 -10.40 -16.19 -12.64
CA SER A 420 -10.92 -17.54 -12.85
C SER A 420 -10.35 -18.21 -14.11
N ASP A 421 -10.58 -19.51 -14.28
CA ASP A 421 -10.19 -20.28 -15.48
C ASP A 421 -8.71 -20.13 -15.87
N VAL A 422 -7.85 -20.43 -14.89
CA VAL A 422 -6.40 -20.39 -15.04
C VAL A 422 -5.94 -21.53 -15.96
N ARG A 423 -5.19 -21.19 -17.00
CA ARG A 423 -4.69 -22.11 -18.01
C ARG A 423 -3.20 -21.91 -18.21
N CYS A 424 -2.45 -23.01 -18.21
CA CYS A 424 -1.06 -23.00 -18.65
C CYS A 424 -1.06 -23.08 -20.18
N LEU A 425 -0.52 -22.06 -20.86
CA LEU A 425 -0.40 -22.04 -22.31
C LEU A 425 0.90 -22.71 -22.77
N VAL A 426 1.99 -22.42 -22.06
CA VAL A 426 3.31 -23.02 -22.33
C VAL A 426 3.89 -23.51 -21.00
N PRO A 427 4.02 -24.84 -20.80
CA PRO A 427 4.51 -25.41 -19.55
C PRO A 427 6.03 -25.26 -19.41
N GLN A 428 6.51 -25.49 -18.19
CA GLN A 428 7.95 -25.58 -17.88
C GLN A 428 8.65 -26.64 -18.75
N GLY A 429 9.92 -26.41 -19.06
CA GLY A 429 10.71 -27.26 -19.96
C GLY A 429 10.62 -26.88 -21.43
N LYS A 430 9.83 -25.85 -21.79
CA LYS A 430 9.65 -25.37 -23.17
C LYS A 430 10.28 -24.02 -23.46
N VAL A 431 10.41 -23.17 -22.44
CA VAL A 431 10.94 -21.80 -22.52
C VAL A 431 11.82 -21.55 -21.30
N HIS A 432 12.88 -20.76 -21.46
CA HIS A 432 13.85 -20.49 -20.39
C HIS A 432 13.37 -19.39 -19.47
N THR A 433 13.43 -18.15 -19.94
CA THR A 433 13.09 -16.96 -19.15
C THR A 433 12.22 -16.08 -20.02
N PRO A 434 10.92 -16.43 -20.15
CA PRO A 434 10.00 -15.65 -20.95
C PRO A 434 9.83 -14.26 -20.34
N LYS A 435 9.81 -13.25 -21.20
CA LYS A 435 9.78 -11.81 -20.88
C LYS A 435 8.51 -11.16 -21.41
N GLN A 436 8.59 -9.96 -21.99
CA GLN A 436 7.44 -9.23 -22.51
C GLN A 436 6.57 -10.12 -23.40
N ILE A 437 5.25 -9.94 -23.29
CA ILE A 437 4.22 -10.66 -24.04
C ILE A 437 3.26 -9.66 -24.70
N ALA A 438 2.83 -9.98 -25.92
CA ALA A 438 1.87 -9.22 -26.69
C ALA A 438 0.76 -10.14 -27.21
N ALA A 439 -0.50 -9.76 -26.99
CA ALA A 439 -1.68 -10.50 -27.44
C ALA A 439 -2.22 -9.90 -28.74
N LEU A 440 -2.28 -10.70 -29.80
CA LEU A 440 -2.83 -10.32 -31.09
C LEU A 440 -4.25 -10.87 -31.25
N GLU A 441 -5.23 -9.98 -31.06
CA GLU A 441 -6.64 -10.33 -31.07
C GLU A 441 -7.12 -10.92 -32.40
N SER A 442 -6.65 -10.38 -33.53
CA SER A 442 -7.10 -10.78 -34.87
C SER A 442 -6.75 -12.24 -35.21
N ARG A 443 -5.68 -12.78 -34.60
CA ARG A 443 -5.23 -14.16 -34.79
C ARG A 443 -5.50 -15.08 -33.59
N GLN A 444 -5.96 -14.51 -32.48
CA GLN A 444 -6.08 -15.16 -31.17
C GLN A 444 -4.76 -15.85 -30.77
N GLU A 445 -3.66 -15.10 -30.89
CA GLU A 445 -2.30 -15.57 -30.63
C GLU A 445 -1.61 -14.65 -29.62
N VAL A 446 -0.78 -15.23 -28.76
CA VAL A 446 0.18 -14.48 -27.96
C VAL A 446 1.58 -14.67 -28.50
N TYR A 447 2.38 -13.61 -28.43
CA TYR A 447 3.78 -13.58 -28.82
C TYR A 447 4.60 -13.12 -27.64
N PHE A 448 5.72 -13.79 -27.36
CA PHE A 448 6.54 -13.45 -26.21
C PHE A 448 8.03 -13.69 -26.47
N ALA A 449 8.86 -12.89 -25.83
CA ALA A 449 10.31 -13.03 -25.88
C ALA A 449 10.79 -14.08 -24.87
N ASP A 450 11.87 -14.80 -25.18
CA ASP A 450 12.60 -15.67 -24.25
C ASP A 450 14.07 -15.22 -24.21
N ARG A 451 14.50 -14.69 -23.04
CA ARG A 451 15.78 -13.99 -22.90
C ARG A 451 16.95 -14.94 -23.04
N GLU A 452 17.08 -15.90 -22.13
CA GLU A 452 18.12 -16.93 -22.15
C GLU A 452 17.88 -17.97 -23.23
N GLY A 453 16.62 -18.18 -23.64
CA GLY A 453 16.30 -18.98 -24.81
C GLY A 453 16.61 -18.27 -26.13
N THR A 454 17.03 -17.00 -26.12
CA THR A 454 17.41 -16.20 -27.30
C THR A 454 16.41 -16.28 -28.46
N SER A 455 15.12 -16.34 -28.14
CA SER A 455 14.07 -16.56 -29.14
C SER A 455 12.82 -15.72 -28.92
N VAL A 456 11.98 -15.65 -29.95
CA VAL A 456 10.63 -15.10 -29.89
C VAL A 456 9.68 -16.23 -30.28
N HIS A 457 8.63 -16.41 -29.48
CA HIS A 457 7.67 -17.50 -29.63
C HIS A 457 6.28 -16.96 -29.97
N ARG A 458 5.43 -17.85 -30.50
CA ARG A 458 3.97 -17.66 -30.54
C ARG A 458 3.23 -18.90 -30.08
N CYS A 459 2.02 -18.72 -29.58
CA CYS A 459 1.02 -19.80 -29.45
C CYS A 459 -0.40 -19.22 -29.51
N LYS A 460 -1.41 -20.08 -29.73
CA LYS A 460 -2.82 -19.70 -29.66
C LYS A 460 -3.22 -19.36 -28.22
N PHE A 461 -4.31 -18.62 -28.05
CA PHE A 461 -4.90 -18.28 -26.74
C PHE A 461 -5.28 -19.51 -25.89
N ASP A 462 -5.44 -20.68 -26.50
CA ASP A 462 -5.68 -21.96 -25.83
C ASP A 462 -4.39 -22.77 -25.55
N GLY A 463 -3.22 -22.25 -25.95
CA GLY A 463 -1.90 -22.88 -25.79
C GLY A 463 -1.51 -23.81 -26.94
N SER A 464 -2.38 -24.05 -27.91
CA SER A 464 -2.05 -24.85 -29.09
C SER A 464 -1.07 -24.12 -30.02
N ASN A 465 -0.43 -24.89 -30.91
CA ASN A 465 0.51 -24.38 -31.93
C ASN A 465 1.63 -23.50 -31.34
N HIS A 466 2.26 -23.96 -30.25
CA HIS A 466 3.46 -23.31 -29.72
C HIS A 466 4.65 -23.48 -30.66
N GLU A 467 5.14 -22.37 -31.20
CA GLU A 467 6.20 -22.33 -32.21
C GLU A 467 7.28 -21.29 -31.84
N ILE A 468 8.50 -21.53 -32.30
CA ILE A 468 9.59 -20.56 -32.25
C ILE A 468 9.58 -19.80 -33.59
N LEU A 469 9.47 -18.49 -33.56
CA LEU A 469 9.43 -17.64 -34.77
C LEU A 469 10.77 -17.04 -35.13
N VAL A 470 11.55 -16.69 -34.11
CA VAL A 470 12.90 -16.15 -34.26
C VAL A 470 13.76 -16.87 -33.25
N LYS A 471 14.92 -17.37 -33.70
CA LYS A 471 15.93 -17.96 -32.83
C LYS A 471 17.28 -17.34 -33.15
N ARG A 472 17.97 -16.82 -32.15
CA ARG A 472 19.33 -16.30 -32.30
C ARG A 472 20.31 -17.35 -31.83
N ASN A 473 21.17 -17.80 -32.74
CA ASN A 473 22.15 -18.82 -32.44
C ASN A 473 23.26 -18.22 -31.56
N VAL A 474 23.39 -18.78 -30.35
CA VAL A 474 24.46 -18.46 -29.41
C VAL A 474 25.47 -19.59 -29.45
N ASP A 475 26.72 -19.27 -29.76
CA ASP A 475 27.83 -20.22 -29.61
C ASP A 475 28.41 -20.10 -28.19
N LYS A 476 28.69 -21.25 -27.57
CA LYS A 476 29.33 -21.35 -26.25
C LYS A 476 30.72 -20.71 -26.22
N SER A 477 31.37 -20.55 -27.36
CA SER A 477 32.66 -19.86 -27.50
C SER A 477 32.56 -18.32 -27.44
N MET A 478 31.35 -17.76 -27.61
CA MET A 478 31.14 -16.31 -27.59
C MET A 478 31.36 -15.73 -26.21
N ALA A 479 31.93 -14.52 -26.13
CA ALA A 479 32.03 -13.80 -24.88
C ALA A 479 30.62 -13.50 -24.33
N LEU A 480 30.45 -13.52 -23.00
CA LEU A 480 29.15 -13.32 -22.36
C LEU A 480 28.45 -12.05 -22.84
N LEU A 481 29.19 -10.95 -23.01
CA LEU A 481 28.66 -9.69 -23.51
C LEU A 481 28.05 -9.82 -24.92
N ASP A 482 28.65 -10.63 -25.80
CA ASP A 482 28.13 -10.87 -27.15
C ASP A 482 26.91 -11.79 -27.13
N GLN A 483 26.87 -12.75 -26.20
CA GLN A 483 25.68 -13.58 -25.97
C GLN A 483 24.50 -12.72 -25.46
N MET A 484 24.77 -11.79 -24.55
CA MET A 484 23.77 -10.86 -24.02
C MET A 484 23.14 -9.97 -25.10
N ARG A 485 23.88 -9.62 -26.16
CA ARG A 485 23.34 -8.87 -27.32
C ARG A 485 22.31 -9.67 -28.12
N LEU A 486 22.30 -11.00 -27.98
CA LEU A 486 21.37 -11.88 -28.71
C LEU A 486 20.09 -12.19 -27.93
N TRP A 487 20.03 -11.83 -26.65
CA TRP A 487 18.87 -12.00 -25.79
C TRP A 487 17.63 -11.29 -26.35
N CYS A 488 16.46 -11.90 -26.14
CA CYS A 488 15.17 -11.31 -26.47
C CYS A 488 14.46 -10.90 -25.19
N VAL A 489 14.21 -9.59 -25.02
CA VAL A 489 13.53 -9.09 -23.81
C VAL A 489 12.19 -8.43 -24.12
N GLY A 490 12.12 -7.64 -25.19
CA GLY A 490 10.89 -6.97 -25.62
C GLY A 490 10.29 -7.57 -26.89
N VAL A 491 8.97 -7.51 -27.01
CA VAL A 491 8.23 -7.83 -28.24
C VAL A 491 7.05 -6.87 -28.47
N ALA A 492 6.92 -6.35 -29.68
CA ALA A 492 5.74 -5.62 -30.15
C ALA A 492 5.28 -6.16 -31.50
N ILE A 493 3.98 -6.05 -31.78
CA ILE A 493 3.36 -6.58 -33.00
C ILE A 493 2.76 -5.42 -33.76
N ASP A 494 3.22 -5.19 -34.99
CA ASP A 494 2.50 -4.35 -35.94
C ASP A 494 1.73 -5.23 -36.93
N THR A 495 0.42 -5.04 -36.97
CA THR A 495 -0.50 -5.80 -37.83
C THR A 495 -0.30 -5.52 -39.30
N GLU A 496 0.26 -4.36 -39.65
CA GLU A 496 0.60 -4.03 -41.02
C GLU A 496 1.97 -4.57 -41.40
N LYS A 497 2.93 -4.63 -40.45
CA LYS A 497 4.30 -5.12 -40.67
C LYS A 497 4.96 -5.68 -39.40
N SER A 498 5.26 -6.97 -39.41
CA SER A 498 6.34 -7.60 -38.63
C SER A 498 6.29 -7.58 -37.08
N LEU A 499 6.96 -8.56 -36.48
CA LEU A 499 7.31 -8.61 -35.06
C LEU A 499 8.52 -7.75 -34.81
N ILE A 500 8.49 -6.92 -33.76
CA ILE A 500 9.60 -6.07 -33.35
C ILE A 500 10.20 -6.61 -32.04
N LYS A 501 11.51 -6.76 -31.96
CA LYS A 501 12.26 -7.32 -30.80
C LYS A 501 13.27 -6.30 -30.26
N GLY A 502 13.49 -6.22 -28.93
CA GLY A 502 14.54 -5.41 -28.28
C GLY A 502 15.58 -6.18 -27.42
N GLY A 503 16.81 -5.62 -27.27
CA GLY A 503 17.85 -5.97 -26.26
C GLY A 503 19.27 -5.41 -26.57
N ARG A 504 20.10 -5.03 -25.57
CA ARG A 504 21.41 -4.28 -25.67
C ARG A 504 22.07 -4.19 -27.06
N GLY A 505 21.92 -3.13 -27.82
CA GLY A 505 20.75 -2.27 -27.90
C GLY A 505 20.27 -2.26 -29.33
N GLN A 506 19.84 -3.44 -29.75
CA GLN A 506 19.32 -3.68 -31.06
C GLN A 506 17.81 -3.73 -30.99
N VAL A 507 17.15 -3.05 -31.93
CA VAL A 507 15.76 -3.35 -32.26
C VAL A 507 15.74 -3.94 -33.65
N SER A 508 15.10 -5.09 -33.80
CA SER A 508 14.95 -5.76 -35.09
C SER A 508 13.49 -5.99 -35.40
N ARG A 509 13.15 -6.14 -36.69
CA ARG A 509 11.83 -6.56 -37.14
C ARG A 509 11.90 -7.79 -38.05
N ALA A 510 10.87 -8.65 -38.04
CA ALA A 510 10.76 -9.82 -38.92
C ALA A 510 9.30 -10.16 -39.23
N GLY A 511 9.01 -10.83 -40.35
CA GLY A 511 7.66 -11.21 -40.71
C GLY A 511 6.98 -12.13 -39.67
N LEU A 512 5.65 -12.02 -39.54
CA LEU A 512 4.86 -12.87 -38.64
C LEU A 512 4.88 -14.35 -39.02
N GLU A 513 5.09 -14.64 -40.30
CA GLU A 513 5.37 -15.98 -40.80
C GLU A 513 6.85 -16.10 -41.17
N ILE A 514 7.39 -17.30 -41.01
CA ILE A 514 8.74 -17.64 -41.51
C ILE A 514 8.64 -17.81 -43.02
N PRO A 515 9.57 -17.23 -43.82
CA PRO A 515 9.57 -17.43 -45.26
C PRO A 515 9.62 -18.93 -45.65
N ASP A 516 8.96 -19.28 -46.75
CA ASP A 516 8.83 -20.68 -47.19
C ASP A 516 10.20 -21.36 -47.33
N GLY A 517 10.39 -22.47 -46.62
CA GLY A 517 11.62 -23.27 -46.65
C GLY A 517 12.75 -22.77 -45.75
N GLU A 518 12.54 -21.67 -45.02
CA GLU A 518 13.48 -21.17 -44.02
C GLU A 518 13.15 -21.67 -42.60
N MET A 519 14.12 -21.56 -41.69
CA MET A 519 13.98 -21.97 -40.28
C MET A 519 14.05 -20.76 -39.36
N PRO A 520 13.53 -20.84 -38.11
CA PRO A 520 13.51 -19.69 -37.19
C PRO A 520 14.88 -19.06 -36.92
N ASP A 521 15.96 -19.84 -37.05
CA ASP A 521 17.35 -19.43 -36.80
C ASP A 521 18.14 -19.02 -38.05
N THR A 522 17.60 -19.28 -39.24
CA THR A 522 18.23 -18.96 -40.53
C THR A 522 17.39 -18.03 -41.40
N ARG A 523 16.23 -17.60 -40.91
CA ARG A 523 15.31 -16.74 -41.67
C ARG A 523 15.98 -15.44 -42.11
N SER A 524 15.83 -15.12 -43.38
CA SER A 524 16.55 -14.04 -44.08
C SER A 524 15.89 -12.67 -43.92
N ASP A 525 14.63 -12.64 -43.48
CA ASP A 525 13.80 -11.44 -43.38
C ASP A 525 13.91 -10.70 -42.04
N ILE A 526 14.87 -11.06 -41.17
CA ILE A 526 15.17 -10.29 -39.96
C ILE A 526 15.96 -9.04 -40.35
N GLU A 527 15.34 -7.88 -40.14
CA GLU A 527 15.94 -6.57 -40.38
C GLU A 527 16.32 -5.90 -39.05
N ILE A 528 17.56 -5.42 -38.95
CA ILE A 528 18.03 -4.64 -37.80
C ILE A 528 17.67 -3.17 -38.03
N MET A 529 16.79 -2.61 -37.19
CA MET A 529 16.35 -1.21 -37.29
C MET A 529 17.28 -0.24 -36.54
N TRP A 530 17.70 -0.63 -35.33
CA TRP A 530 18.72 0.08 -34.56
C TRP A 530 19.73 -0.91 -34.02
N ASP A 531 20.95 -0.43 -33.82
CA ASP A 531 22.01 -1.08 -33.07
C ASP A 531 22.59 -0.03 -32.10
N ASP A 532 23.29 -0.47 -31.05
CA ASP A 532 23.95 0.40 -30.07
C ASP A 532 23.01 1.30 -29.22
N LEU A 533 21.79 0.85 -28.92
CA LEU A 533 20.98 1.42 -27.82
C LEU A 533 21.60 1.04 -26.44
N PRO A 534 21.37 1.83 -25.38
CA PRO A 534 21.94 1.52 -24.07
C PRO A 534 21.45 0.18 -23.49
N GLU A 535 20.15 0.04 -23.19
CA GLU A 535 19.55 -1.21 -22.73
C GLU A 535 18.00 -1.19 -22.90
N PRO A 536 17.47 -1.36 -24.13
CA PRO A 536 16.03 -1.38 -24.36
C PRO A 536 15.39 -2.62 -23.71
N ILE A 537 14.29 -2.42 -22.97
CA ILE A 537 13.59 -3.48 -22.22
C ILE A 537 12.26 -3.80 -22.87
N ASP A 538 11.26 -2.94 -22.66
CA ASP A 538 9.88 -3.14 -23.09
C ASP A 538 9.61 -2.24 -24.30
N ILE A 539 8.85 -2.76 -25.27
CA ILE A 539 8.60 -2.11 -26.55
C ILE A 539 7.13 -2.20 -26.92
N GLU A 540 6.57 -1.13 -27.47
CA GLU A 540 5.18 -1.05 -27.91
C GLU A 540 5.10 -0.26 -29.22
N ILE A 541 4.14 -0.60 -30.08
CA ILE A 541 3.94 0.08 -31.36
C ILE A 541 2.50 0.55 -31.53
N ASP A 542 2.38 1.82 -31.89
CA ASP A 542 1.17 2.34 -32.47
C ASP A 542 1.20 2.16 -34.00
N SER A 543 0.57 1.10 -34.48
CA SER A 543 0.46 0.78 -35.91
C SER A 543 -0.21 1.88 -36.73
N GLU A 544 -1.14 2.67 -36.16
CA GLU A 544 -1.86 3.70 -36.92
C GLU A 544 -0.94 4.89 -37.24
N THR A 545 -0.18 5.33 -36.24
CA THR A 545 0.80 6.41 -36.41
C THR A 545 2.17 5.90 -36.87
N GLN A 546 2.35 4.58 -36.94
CA GLN A 546 3.62 3.90 -37.16
C GLN A 546 4.71 4.42 -36.20
N THR A 547 4.35 4.64 -34.95
CA THR A 547 5.25 5.15 -33.91
C THR A 547 5.59 4.04 -32.94
N LEU A 548 6.88 3.80 -32.77
CA LEU A 548 7.43 2.86 -31.82
C LEU A 548 7.82 3.56 -30.53
N TYR A 549 7.50 2.94 -29.40
CA TYR A 549 7.84 3.39 -28.05
C TYR A 549 8.66 2.31 -27.38
N TRP A 550 9.67 2.68 -26.60
CA TRP A 550 10.41 1.73 -25.79
C TRP A 550 10.95 2.36 -24.51
N THR A 551 11.06 1.54 -23.47
CA THR A 551 11.79 1.88 -22.25
C THR A 551 13.24 1.45 -22.36
N ASP A 552 14.14 2.23 -21.77
CA ASP A 552 15.56 1.92 -21.70
C ASP A 552 16.06 1.99 -20.26
N ARG A 553 16.80 0.96 -19.83
CA ARG A 553 17.32 0.80 -18.47
C ARG A 553 18.85 0.95 -18.39
N GLY A 554 19.48 1.56 -19.41
CA GLY A 554 20.91 1.83 -19.41
C GLY A 554 21.29 2.98 -18.48
N GLU A 555 22.58 3.32 -18.44
CA GLU A 555 23.07 4.39 -17.58
C GLU A 555 22.74 5.80 -18.11
N HIS A 556 22.60 6.76 -17.19
CA HIS A 556 22.50 8.18 -17.54
C HIS A 556 23.76 8.66 -18.31
N PRO A 557 23.62 9.60 -19.27
CA PRO A 557 22.43 10.39 -19.60
C PRO A 557 21.55 9.79 -20.72
N LEU A 558 21.84 8.59 -21.20
CA LEU A 558 21.17 8.00 -22.37
C LEU A 558 20.21 6.85 -22.03
N GLY A 559 20.27 6.27 -20.83
CA GLY A 559 19.26 5.31 -20.36
C GLY A 559 18.35 5.88 -19.27
N CYS A 560 17.56 5.00 -18.66
CA CYS A 560 16.52 5.33 -17.68
C CYS A 560 15.49 6.33 -18.23
N ALA A 561 15.03 6.08 -19.45
CA ALA A 561 14.18 6.98 -20.22
C ALA A 561 13.13 6.24 -21.06
N LEU A 562 12.05 6.95 -21.40
CA LEU A 562 11.04 6.54 -22.35
C LEU A 562 11.29 7.25 -23.67
N TYR A 563 11.36 6.48 -24.74
CA TYR A 563 11.63 6.96 -26.09
C TYR A 563 10.44 6.75 -27.01
N ARG A 564 10.35 7.57 -28.06
CA ARG A 564 9.58 7.27 -29.27
C ARG A 564 10.38 7.51 -30.54
N ALA A 565 10.04 6.79 -31.60
CA ALA A 565 10.53 7.01 -32.96
C ALA A 565 9.49 6.60 -33.99
N TYR A 566 9.40 7.33 -35.11
CA TYR A 566 8.57 6.94 -36.25
C TYR A 566 9.25 5.84 -37.07
N VAL A 567 8.51 4.78 -37.44
CA VAL A 567 9.02 3.59 -38.13
C VAL A 567 8.30 3.27 -39.45
N GLY A 568 7.36 4.12 -39.90
CA GLY A 568 6.47 3.86 -41.04
C GLY A 568 7.01 4.12 -42.45
N GLY A 569 8.33 4.31 -42.64
CA GLY A 569 8.95 4.66 -43.94
C GLY A 569 9.90 3.60 -44.51
N GLU A 570 10.24 3.70 -45.81
CA GLU A 570 11.34 2.92 -46.43
C GLU A 570 12.73 3.39 -45.96
N LYS A 571 12.87 4.69 -45.67
CA LYS A 571 13.97 5.25 -44.90
C LYS A 571 13.41 5.64 -43.54
N ILE A 572 13.85 4.96 -42.49
CA ILE A 572 13.53 5.29 -41.11
C ILE A 572 14.07 6.71 -40.84
N ASP A 573 13.19 7.64 -40.41
CA ASP A 573 13.60 8.99 -40.01
C ASP A 573 14.00 8.96 -38.53
N PHE A 574 15.30 9.14 -38.27
CA PHE A 574 15.98 8.80 -37.01
C PHE A 574 15.94 9.92 -35.97
N GLN A 575 14.82 10.63 -35.82
CA GLN A 575 14.64 11.55 -34.69
C GLN A 575 14.06 10.80 -33.48
N LYS A 576 14.96 10.21 -32.68
CA LYS A 576 14.58 9.68 -31.36
C LYS A 576 14.11 10.84 -30.48
N VAL A 577 12.86 10.80 -30.04
CA VAL A 577 12.31 11.78 -29.10
C VAL A 577 12.27 11.14 -27.73
N ILE A 578 12.83 11.84 -26.74
CA ILE A 578 12.76 11.42 -25.34
C ILE A 578 11.50 12.04 -24.75
N LEU A 579 10.57 11.18 -24.35
CA LEU A 579 9.29 11.59 -23.77
C LEU A 579 9.40 11.83 -22.27
N ALA A 580 10.17 10.99 -21.58
CA ALA A 580 10.40 11.09 -20.14
C ALA A 580 11.79 10.54 -19.78
N ARG A 581 12.36 11.05 -18.69
CA ARG A 581 13.69 10.69 -18.14
C ARG A 581 13.58 10.52 -16.62
N HIS A 582 14.66 9.99 -16.03
CA HIS A 582 14.82 9.84 -14.58
C HIS A 582 13.95 8.75 -13.97
N PHE A 583 13.59 7.74 -14.76
CA PHE A 583 13.13 6.48 -14.19
C PHE A 583 14.28 5.84 -13.38
N HIS A 584 13.97 5.00 -12.41
CA HIS A 584 14.96 4.20 -11.70
C HIS A 584 15.34 2.99 -12.55
N GLU A 585 14.38 2.09 -12.78
CA GLU A 585 14.50 0.93 -13.68
C GLU A 585 13.18 0.72 -14.46
N PRO A 586 12.98 1.39 -15.62
CA PRO A 586 11.73 1.29 -16.36
C PRO A 586 11.66 -0.04 -17.13
N ILE A 587 10.79 -0.94 -16.68
CA ILE A 587 10.70 -2.31 -17.18
C ILE A 587 9.36 -2.68 -17.80
N GLY A 588 8.30 -1.89 -17.58
CA GLY A 588 6.99 -2.14 -18.18
C GLY A 588 6.55 -0.99 -19.07
N LEU A 589 5.95 -1.29 -20.22
CA LEU A 589 5.40 -0.31 -21.16
C LEU A 589 4.06 -0.76 -21.74
N LYS A 590 3.02 0.08 -21.67
CA LYS A 590 1.76 -0.12 -22.39
C LYS A 590 1.17 1.17 -22.94
N LEU A 591 0.61 1.10 -24.15
CA LEU A 591 -0.06 2.21 -24.82
C LEU A 591 -1.58 2.09 -24.73
N ASP A 592 -2.25 3.14 -24.25
CA ASP A 592 -3.68 3.34 -24.41
C ASP A 592 -3.92 4.27 -25.60
N LYS A 593 -3.94 3.65 -26.79
CA LYS A 593 -4.06 4.34 -28.09
C LYS A 593 -5.29 5.23 -28.17
N VAL A 594 -6.41 4.79 -27.60
CA VAL A 594 -7.69 5.51 -27.62
C VAL A 594 -7.59 6.87 -26.93
N ASN A 595 -6.81 6.95 -25.85
CA ASN A 595 -6.66 8.17 -25.06
C ASN A 595 -5.33 8.90 -25.31
N GLY A 596 -4.44 8.34 -26.14
CA GLY A 596 -3.09 8.88 -26.32
C GLY A 596 -2.29 8.90 -25.01
N ILE A 597 -2.39 7.84 -24.19
CA ILE A 597 -1.65 7.73 -22.92
C ILE A 597 -0.62 6.62 -23.02
N VAL A 598 0.58 6.86 -22.51
CA VAL A 598 1.61 5.85 -22.30
C VAL A 598 1.78 5.58 -20.82
N TYR A 599 1.77 4.30 -20.45
CA TYR A 599 2.00 3.82 -19.09
C TYR A 599 3.37 3.18 -19.01
N VAL A 600 4.16 3.59 -18.02
CA VAL A 600 5.49 3.07 -17.73
C VAL A 600 5.52 2.55 -16.30
N ALA A 601 5.97 1.32 -16.11
CA ALA A 601 6.18 0.72 -14.79
C ALA A 601 7.67 0.59 -14.49
N ASP A 602 8.05 0.93 -13.26
CA ASP A 602 9.40 0.85 -12.75
C ASP A 602 9.55 -0.34 -11.78
N LEU A 603 10.68 -1.04 -11.83
CA LEU A 603 10.97 -2.14 -10.90
C LEU A 603 11.03 -1.69 -9.44
N GLY A 604 11.30 -0.41 -9.19
CA GLY A 604 11.24 0.24 -7.87
C GLY A 604 9.82 0.42 -7.31
N GLY A 605 8.77 0.06 -8.06
CA GLY A 605 7.38 0.13 -7.62
C GLY A 605 6.65 1.42 -8.01
N GLU A 606 7.28 2.28 -8.80
CA GLU A 606 6.63 3.46 -9.37
C GLU A 606 5.83 3.09 -10.63
N PHE A 607 4.64 3.69 -10.77
CA PHE A 607 3.80 3.55 -11.94
C PHE A 607 3.47 4.94 -12.47
N ILE A 608 3.98 5.27 -13.65
CA ILE A 608 3.93 6.61 -14.23
C ILE A 608 3.10 6.55 -15.51
N PHE A 609 2.26 7.56 -15.73
CA PHE A 609 1.53 7.74 -16.98
C PHE A 609 1.73 9.16 -17.51
N GLY A 610 1.76 9.30 -18.83
CA GLY A 610 1.90 10.58 -19.50
C GLY A 610 1.10 10.63 -20.80
N PHE A 611 0.75 11.84 -21.24
CA PHE A 611 0.16 12.04 -22.55
C PHE A 611 1.23 11.92 -23.63
N VAL A 612 0.84 11.36 -24.77
CA VAL A 612 1.74 11.04 -25.88
C VAL A 612 2.00 12.24 -26.80
N GLU A 613 1.33 13.39 -26.58
CA GLU A 613 1.53 14.61 -27.39
C GLU A 613 2.73 15.47 -26.95
#